data_AF-F2L092-F1
#
_entry.id   AF-F2L092-F1
#
_cell.length_a   1.000
_cell.length_b   1.000
_cell.length_c   1.000
_cell.angle_alpha   90.00
_cell.angle_beta   90.00
_cell.angle_gamma   90.00
#
_symmetry.space_group_name_H-M   'P 1'
#
loop_
_entity.id
_entity.type
_entity.pdbx_description
1 polymer ?
#
loop_
_entity_poly.entity_id
_entity_poly.type
_entity_poly.pdbx_seq_one_letter_code
_entity_poly.pdbx_strand_id
1 'polypeptide(L)' 'MICALVLTPDPAALGVLELLKPDYVFLAYRGRALAEAARRLGDVRICTYLPGEVPPGFKAAGPLSFLEACRGKPAIVL' A
#
# COMPACT_ATOMS: atom_id res chain seq x y z
N MET A 1 -11.66 10.43 2.48
CA MET A 1 -10.34 9.87 2.13
C MET A 1 -10.06 8.68 3.01
N ILE A 2 -9.76 7.53 2.42
CA ILE A 2 -9.45 6.28 3.14
C ILE A 2 -8.00 5.91 2.84
N CYS A 3 -7.27 5.50 3.87
CA CYS A 3 -5.95 4.92 3.72
C CYS A 3 -6.00 3.39 3.84
N ALA A 4 -5.13 2.71 3.10
CA ALA A 4 -4.91 1.28 3.23
C ALA A 4 -3.45 0.97 3.51
N LEU A 5 -3.21 0.14 4.52
CA LEU A 5 -1.91 -0.51 4.78
C LEU A 5 -2.08 -2.01 4.56
N VAL A 6 -1.39 -2.55 3.57
CA VAL A 6 -1.43 -3.98 3.23
C VAL A 6 -0.15 -4.63 3.72
N LEU A 7 -0.31 -5.54 4.67
CA LEU A 7 0.72 -6.36 5.29
C LEU A 7 0.64 -7.82 4.81
N THR A 8 -0.54 -8.26 4.37
CA THR A 8 -0.79 -9.62 3.87
C THR A 8 -0.39 -9.80 2.39
N PRO A 9 0.18 -10.95 1.99
CA PRO A 9 0.37 -11.30 0.58
C PRO A 9 -0.89 -11.90 -0.07
N ASP A 10 -2.03 -11.96 0.63
CA ASP A 10 -3.27 -12.55 0.11
C ASP A 10 -3.88 -11.69 -1.01
N PRO A 11 -4.04 -12.20 -2.24
CA PRO A 11 -4.68 -11.47 -3.33
C PRO A 11 -6.11 -10.99 -3.02
N ALA A 12 -6.84 -11.63 -2.10
CA ALA A 12 -8.17 -11.21 -1.69
C ALA A 12 -8.18 -9.78 -1.10
N ALA A 13 -7.06 -9.34 -0.51
CA ALA A 13 -6.90 -7.97 -0.03
C ALA A 13 -7.10 -6.94 -1.15
N LEU A 14 -6.69 -7.25 -2.39
CA LEU A 14 -6.87 -6.35 -3.53
C LEU A 14 -8.35 -6.12 -3.85
N GLY A 15 -9.19 -7.15 -3.72
CA GLY A 15 -10.64 -7.03 -3.93
C GLY A 15 -11.29 -6.07 -2.92
N VAL A 16 -10.81 -6.08 -1.67
CA VAL A 16 -11.25 -5.10 -0.65
C VAL A 16 -10.85 -3.68 -1.05
N LEU A 17 -9.64 -3.49 -1.57
CA LEU A 17 -9.17 -2.17 -2.02
C LEU A 17 -9.94 -1.65 -3.23
N GLU A 18 -10.33 -2.52 -4.17
CA GLU A 18 -11.16 -2.14 -5.31
C GLU A 18 -12.55 -1.65 -4.90
N LEU A 19 -13.13 -2.28 -3.87
CA LEU A 19 -14.43 -1.89 -3.33
C LEU A 19 -14.35 -0.56 -2.58
N LEU A 20 -13.37 -0.42 -1.69
CA LEU A 20 -13.23 0.74 -0.80
C LEU A 20 -12.62 1.96 -1.48
N LYS A 21 -11.88 1.77 -2.57
CA LYS A 21 -11.18 2.81 -3.35
C LYS A 21 -10.41 3.80 -2.45
N PRO A 22 -9.45 3.34 -1.65
CA PRO A 22 -8.63 4.22 -0.82
C PRO A 22 -7.78 5.15 -1.68
N ASP A 23 -7.57 6.37 -1.21
CA ASP A 23 -6.75 7.39 -1.88
C ASP A 23 -5.25 7.08 -1.76
N TYR A 24 -4.87 6.37 -0.70
CA TYR A 24 -3.48 5.97 -0.45
C TYR A 24 -3.42 4.48 -0.14
N VAL A 25 -2.63 3.75 -0.92
CA VAL A 25 -2.35 2.34 -0.70
C VAL A 25 -0.86 2.18 -0.40
N PHE A 26 -0.55 1.63 0.77
CA PHE A 26 0.80 1.32 1.18
C PHE A 26 0.96 -0.19 1.30
N LEU A 27 1.91 -0.76 0.56
CA LEU A 27 2.27 -2.18 0.65
C LEU A 27 3.51 -2.31 1.52
N ALA A 28 3.41 -2.97 2.66
CA ALA A 28 4.52 -3.20 3.57
C ALA A 28 4.68 -4.69 3.86
N TYR A 29 5.83 -5.06 4.41
CA TYR A 29 6.13 -6.44 4.80
C TYR A 29 5.83 -7.45 3.66
N ARG A 30 5.01 -8.48 3.90
CA ARG A 30 4.63 -9.48 2.91
C ARG A 30 3.67 -8.95 1.85
N GLY A 31 2.92 -7.88 2.14
CA GLY A 31 2.02 -7.23 1.18
C GLY A 31 2.74 -6.62 -0.03
N ARG A 32 4.05 -6.37 0.06
CA ARG A 32 4.87 -5.95 -1.09
C ARG A 32 4.86 -6.96 -2.24
N ALA A 33 4.63 -8.24 -1.96
CA ALA A 33 4.48 -9.26 -3.00
C ALA A 33 3.30 -8.98 -3.95
N LEU A 34 2.33 -8.18 -3.52
CA LEU A 34 1.17 -7.79 -4.33
C LEU A 34 1.41 -6.55 -5.21
N ALA A 35 2.62 -5.96 -5.22
CA ALA A 35 2.91 -4.70 -5.91
C ALA A 35 2.39 -4.66 -7.34
N GLU A 36 2.81 -5.61 -8.19
CA GLU A 36 2.40 -5.63 -9.59
C GLU A 36 0.88 -5.79 -9.77
N ALA A 37 0.24 -6.65 -8.98
CA ALA A 37 -1.20 -6.84 -9.03
C ALA A 37 -1.98 -5.60 -8.51
N ALA A 38 -1.39 -4.86 -7.56
CA ALA A 38 -1.94 -3.63 -7.02
C ALA A 38 -1.77 -2.42 -7.95
N ARG A 39 -0.94 -2.50 -9.00
CA ARG A 39 -0.65 -1.39 -9.92
C ARG A 39 -1.91 -0.74 -10.52
N ARG A 40 -2.94 -1.56 -10.75
CA ARG A 40 -4.26 -1.12 -11.25
C ARG A 40 -5.04 -0.23 -10.26
N LEU A 41 -4.64 -0.17 -9.00
CA LEU A 41 -5.31 0.59 -7.93
C LEU A 41 -4.89 2.06 -7.86
N GLY A 42 -3.92 2.51 -8.67
CA GLY A 42 -3.49 3.92 -8.71
C GLY A 42 -2.22 4.19 -7.90
N ASP A 43 -2.26 5.18 -6.99
CA ASP A 43 -1.07 5.62 -6.22
C ASP A 43 -0.72 4.62 -5.10
N VAL A 44 -0.12 3.50 -5.52
CA VAL A 44 0.42 2.46 -4.65
C VAL A 44 1.87 2.79 -4.28
N ARG A 45 2.18 2.73 -3.00
CA ARG A 45 3.52 2.99 -2.45
C ARG A 45 4.08 1.76 -1.77
N ILE A 46 5.35 1.49 -2.02
CA ILE A 46 6.07 0.37 -1.43
C ILE A 46 6.76 0.85 -0.15
N CYS A 47 6.27 0.39 0.99
CA CYS A 47 6.87 0.67 2.29
C CYS A 47 8.11 -0.20 2.49
N THR A 48 9.28 0.41 2.31
CA THR A 48 10.57 -0.25 2.56
C THR A 48 11.66 0.78 2.88
N TYR A 49 12.68 0.33 3.62
CA TYR A 49 13.93 1.08 3.79
C TYR A 49 15.01 0.66 2.78
N LEU A 50 14.76 -0.37 1.98
CA LEU A 50 15.72 -0.95 1.05
C LEU A 50 15.42 -0.48 -0.37
N PRO A 51 16.27 0.35 -0.99
CA PRO A 51 16.03 0.89 -2.32
C PRO A 51 15.85 -0.18 -3.40
N GLY A 52 16.49 -1.35 -3.24
CA GLY A 52 16.39 -2.48 -4.18
C GLY A 52 15.10 -3.29 -4.10
N GLU A 53 14.25 -3.07 -3.09
CA GLU A 53 12.97 -3.78 -2.92
C GLU A 53 11.78 -3.06 -3.59
N VAL A 54 12.01 -1.91 -4.23
CA VAL A 54 10.97 -1.14 -4.90
C VAL A 54 10.95 -1.52 -6.38
N PRO A 55 9.85 -2.14 -6.88
CA PRO A 55 9.77 -2.50 -8.29
C PRO A 55 9.76 -1.27 -9.21
N PRO A 56 10.22 -1.40 -10.47
CA PRO A 56 10.24 -0.29 -11.42
C PRO A 56 8.87 0.36 -11.60
N GLY A 57 8.82 1.69 -11.46
CA GLY A 57 7.62 2.49 -11.62
C GLY A 57 6.74 2.59 -10.37
N PHE A 58 7.16 2.04 -9.22
CA PHE A 58 6.53 2.31 -7.93
C PHE A 58 7.26 3.42 -7.18
N LYS A 59 6.52 4.11 -6.30
CA LYS A 59 7.10 5.06 -5.35
C LYS A 59 7.46 4.33 -4.06
N ALA A 60 8.64 4.62 -3.54
CA ALA A 60 9.01 4.22 -2.19
C ALA A 60 8.27 5.06 -1.14
N ALA A 61 7.97 4.47 0.01
CA ALA A 61 7.53 5.17 1.20
C ALA A 61 8.31 4.68 2.41
N GLY A 62 8.66 5.61 3.30
CA GLY A 62 9.17 5.24 4.62
C GLY A 62 8.03 4.67 5.47
N PRO A 63 8.30 3.81 6.46
CA PRO A 63 7.27 3.28 7.36
C PRO A 63 6.50 4.36 8.12
N LEU A 64 7.12 5.50 8.41
CA LEU A 64 6.44 6.64 9.04
C LEU A 64 5.55 7.41 8.05
N SER A 65 5.80 7.31 6.74
CA SER A 65 5.04 8.03 5.72
C SER A 65 3.57 7.62 5.70
N PHE A 66 3.24 6.38 6.07
CA PHE A 66 1.84 5.96 6.26
C PHE A 66 1.17 6.75 7.39
N LEU A 67 1.80 6.79 8.57
CA LEU A 67 1.25 7.46 9.75
C LEU A 67 1.07 8.96 9.50
N GLU A 68 2.02 9.59 8.80
CA GLU A 68 1.94 11.00 8.40
C GLU A 68 0.82 11.25 7.38
N ALA A 69 0.78 10.46 6.30
CA ALA A 69 -0.21 10.63 5.24
C ALA A 69 -1.65 10.35 5.70
N CYS A 70 -1.81 9.48 6.69
CA CYS A 70 -3.09 8.94 7.16
C CYS A 70 -3.52 9.49 8.52
N ARG A 71 -2.77 10.43 9.10
CA ARG A 71 -3.11 11.06 10.38
C ARG A 71 -4.51 11.68 10.36
N GLY A 72 -5.37 11.27 11.30
CA GLY A 72 -6.75 11.76 11.41
C GLY A 72 -7.69 11.28 10.29
N LYS A 73 -7.27 10.29 9.49
CA LYS A 73 -8.09 9.69 8.43
C LYS A 73 -8.46 8.24 8.79
N PRO A 74 -9.62 7.73 8.35
CA PRO A 74 -9.93 6.31 8.43
C PRO A 74 -8.86 5.48 7.71
N ALA A 75 -8.39 4.44 8.38
CA ALA A 75 -7.39 3.52 7.86
C ALA A 75 -7.89 2.08 7.97
N ILE A 76 -7.69 1.32 6.90
CA ILE A 76 -7.85 -0.13 6.91
C ILE A 76 -6.47 -0.79 6.87
N VAL A 77 -6.32 -1.85 7.66
CA VAL A 77 -5.11 -2.67 7.69
C VAL A 77 -5.50 -4.07 7.24
N LEU A 78 -4.83 -4.57 6.21
CA LEU A 78 -5.12 -5.85 5.53
C LEU A 78 -3.92 -6.79 5.58
#